data_AF-A0A401PLY3-F1
#
_entry.id   AF-A0A401PLY3-F1
#
_cell.length_a   1.000
_cell.length_b   1.000
_cell.length_c   1.000
_cell.angle_alpha   90.00
_cell.angle_beta   90.00
_cell.angle_gamma   90.00
#
_symmetry.space_group_name_H-M   'P 1'
#
loop_
_entity.id
_entity.type
_entity.pdbx_description
1 polymer ?
#
loop_
_entity_poly.entity_id
_entity_poly.type
_entity_poly.pdbx_seq_one_letter_code
_entity_poly.pdbx_strand_id
1 'polypeptide(L)'
;MAAALVDEEINNDDFYALLNVRREATQDELKAAYRRLCMLYHPDKHRDPDLKQQAETLFNLVHQAYEVLSDPQSRAIYDIYGKKGLDMEGWELVERKKAAVEIREEFERLQREREERRLQQRTNPKLEFGAGDIQGPLFGLKIFRNLTSQSFITTHCGLQFSSRGIRPGLTTVLARNLDKNTMGYLQWRWGSQSAMNTSLVRDTKTSHLTIAMQLGIPHSFVLMSYQYKFQDDDQTRIKGTIKTGFFGTLVEYGAERKISRHSILGATVSIGVPQGVSLKIKLNRASQTYFFPIHLTDQLLPSAIFYATVGPLVVYFAMHQLIIKPYLQLQKEKELEKQRENSSSAVAVKKQEAEAAVRLMQESVRRIIEIEESKLGFYDPCVGEEKSLKVIYLFRGVLHQVMTADNESLRIPKQSHRVDTDG
;
A
#
# COMPACT_ATOMS: atom_id res chain seq x y z
N MET A 1 -44.29 11.79 38.51
CA MET A 1 -43.00 11.16 38.89
C MET A 1 -42.38 10.28 37.80
N ALA A 2 -42.93 10.19 36.57
CA ALA A 2 -42.36 9.38 35.48
C ALA A 2 -41.54 10.19 34.44
N ALA A 3 -41.40 11.51 34.60
CA ALA A 3 -40.74 12.40 33.65
C ALA A 3 -39.30 12.79 34.06
N ALA A 4 -38.75 12.19 35.12
CA ALA A 4 -37.45 12.55 35.69
C ALA A 4 -36.37 11.44 35.50
N LEU A 5 -36.61 10.48 34.61
CA LEU A 5 -35.69 9.36 34.33
C LEU A 5 -35.23 9.32 32.86
N VAL A 6 -35.40 10.40 32.09
CA VAL A 6 -35.05 10.43 30.65
C VAL A 6 -33.68 11.10 30.39
N ASP A 7 -33.03 11.63 31.44
CA ASP A 7 -31.71 12.28 31.36
C ASP A 7 -30.55 11.38 31.85
N GLU A 8 -30.75 10.06 31.95
CA GLU A 8 -29.58 9.16 31.94
C GLU A 8 -29.06 9.13 30.51
N GLU A 9 -27.92 9.79 30.29
CA GLU A 9 -27.12 9.73 29.07
C GLU A 9 -27.10 8.27 28.57
N ILE A 10 -27.91 7.98 27.54
CA ILE A 10 -27.75 6.73 26.79
C ILE A 10 -26.31 6.75 26.33
N ASN A 11 -25.48 5.89 26.92
CA ASN A 11 -24.06 5.83 26.66
C ASN A 11 -23.87 5.49 25.17
N ASN A 12 -23.76 6.54 24.35
CA ASN A 12 -23.92 6.54 22.89
C ASN A 12 -22.66 5.99 22.17
N ASP A 13 -21.81 5.35 22.95
CA ASP A 13 -20.53 4.80 22.55
C ASP A 13 -20.58 3.28 22.33
N ASP A 14 -21.61 2.60 22.87
CA ASP A 14 -21.79 1.14 22.74
C ASP A 14 -22.88 0.74 21.72
N PHE A 15 -22.47 0.39 20.49
CA PHE A 15 -23.32 -0.04 19.38
C PHE A 15 -24.10 -1.34 19.67
N TYR A 16 -23.53 -2.24 20.48
CA TYR A 16 -24.22 -3.44 20.94
C TYR A 16 -25.39 -3.11 21.87
N ALA A 17 -25.19 -2.15 22.77
CA ALA A 17 -26.24 -1.69 23.68
C ALA A 17 -27.34 -0.96 22.89
N LEU A 18 -26.97 -0.16 21.90
CA LEU A 18 -27.90 0.55 21.03
C LEU A 18 -28.83 -0.39 20.23
N LEU A 19 -28.28 -1.48 19.70
CA LEU A 19 -29.05 -2.51 18.99
C LEU A 19 -29.75 -3.51 19.94
N ASN A 20 -29.50 -3.40 21.25
CA ASN A 20 -29.98 -4.31 22.28
C ASN A 20 -29.63 -5.79 21.98
N VAL A 21 -28.37 -6.02 21.61
CA VAL A 21 -27.82 -7.35 21.27
C VAL A 21 -26.56 -7.63 22.09
N ARG A 22 -26.26 -8.92 22.30
CA ARG A 22 -25.01 -9.32 22.97
C ARG A 22 -23.82 -9.14 22.04
N ARG A 23 -22.61 -8.98 22.61
CA ARG A 23 -21.36 -8.88 21.82
C ARG A 23 -21.07 -10.13 20.98
N GLU A 24 -21.56 -11.29 21.42
CA GLU A 24 -21.44 -12.57 20.72
C GLU A 24 -22.55 -12.79 19.65
N ALA A 25 -23.39 -11.80 19.39
CA ALA A 25 -24.54 -11.95 18.49
C ALA A 25 -24.12 -12.33 17.06
N THR A 26 -24.89 -13.23 16.46
CA THR A 26 -24.71 -13.66 15.06
C THR A 26 -25.19 -12.56 14.10
N GLN A 27 -24.76 -12.62 12.82
CA GLN A 27 -25.20 -11.65 11.82
C GLN A 27 -26.72 -11.63 11.61
N ASP A 28 -27.37 -12.79 11.74
CA ASP A 28 -28.83 -12.90 11.62
C ASP A 28 -29.56 -12.20 12.78
N GLU A 29 -29.02 -12.32 13.99
CA GLU A 29 -29.55 -11.62 15.18
C GLU A 29 -29.39 -10.10 15.06
N LEU A 30 -28.24 -9.62 14.57
CA LEU A 30 -28.00 -8.20 14.30
C LEU A 30 -29.00 -7.65 13.28
N LYS A 31 -29.23 -8.40 12.20
CA LYS A 31 -30.19 -8.02 11.14
C LYS A 31 -31.62 -8.01 11.65
N ALA A 32 -32.00 -8.97 12.49
CA ALA A 32 -33.32 -9.02 13.12
C ALA A 32 -33.53 -7.85 14.10
N ALA A 33 -32.53 -7.52 14.92
CA ALA A 33 -32.58 -6.37 15.83
C ALA A 33 -32.70 -5.04 15.07
N TYR A 34 -31.86 -4.84 14.06
CA TYR A 34 -31.90 -3.66 13.19
C TYR A 34 -33.29 -3.46 12.55
N ARG A 35 -33.87 -4.52 11.96
CA ARG A 35 -35.22 -4.45 11.37
C ARG A 35 -36.29 -4.04 12.37
N ARG A 36 -36.24 -4.57 13.60
CA ARG A 36 -37.19 -4.21 14.66
C ARG A 36 -37.08 -2.73 15.03
N LEU A 37 -35.85 -2.23 15.23
CA LEU A 37 -35.61 -0.85 15.64
C LEU A 37 -35.92 0.16 14.51
N CYS A 38 -35.61 -0.16 13.25
CA CYS A 38 -36.01 0.66 12.11
C CYS A 38 -37.53 0.80 11.99
N MET A 39 -38.29 -0.26 12.28
CA MET A 39 -39.75 -0.19 12.29
C MET A 39 -40.30 0.68 13.42
N LEU A 40 -39.60 0.81 14.55
CA LEU A 40 -40.01 1.60 15.70
C LEU A 40 -39.66 3.10 15.53
N TYR A 41 -38.44 3.38 15.06
CA TYR A 41 -37.91 4.74 14.93
C TYR A 41 -38.06 5.34 13.53
N HIS A 42 -38.91 4.77 12.67
CA HIS A 42 -39.13 5.33 11.33
C HIS A 42 -39.77 6.74 11.42
N PRO A 43 -39.22 7.77 10.75
CA PRO A 43 -39.69 9.15 10.87
C PRO A 43 -41.15 9.34 10.41
N ASP A 44 -41.63 8.52 9.46
CA ASP A 44 -43.03 8.60 8.98
C ASP A 44 -44.08 8.15 10.00
N LYS A 45 -43.69 7.42 11.06
CA LYS A 45 -44.64 6.97 12.09
C LYS A 45 -44.95 8.04 13.13
N HIS A 46 -44.16 9.11 13.18
CA HIS A 46 -44.25 10.16 14.19
C HIS A 46 -44.80 11.44 13.55
N ARG A 47 -45.93 11.95 14.08
CA ARG A 47 -46.59 13.15 13.57
C ARG A 47 -46.09 14.44 14.22
N ASP A 48 -45.63 14.37 15.46
CA ASP A 48 -45.16 15.54 16.20
C ASP A 48 -43.73 15.92 15.78
N PRO A 49 -43.42 17.22 15.62
CA PRO A 49 -42.14 17.67 15.09
C PRO A 49 -40.96 17.31 16.00
N ASP A 50 -41.11 17.40 17.31
CA ASP A 50 -40.03 17.09 18.27
C ASP A 50 -39.75 15.58 18.35
N LEU A 51 -40.80 14.76 18.41
CA LEU A 51 -40.68 13.29 18.40
C LEU A 51 -40.12 12.78 17.07
N LYS A 52 -40.45 13.46 15.95
CA LYS A 52 -39.90 13.13 14.65
C LYS A 52 -38.39 13.37 14.58
N GLN A 53 -37.89 14.48 15.14
CA GLN A 53 -36.46 14.75 15.22
C GLN A 53 -35.73 13.71 16.09
N GLN A 54 -36.32 13.32 17.22
CA GLN A 54 -35.77 12.28 18.09
C GLN A 54 -35.76 10.89 17.41
N ALA A 55 -36.81 10.57 16.66
CA ALA A 55 -36.85 9.34 15.89
C ALA A 55 -35.78 9.33 14.80
N GLU A 56 -35.55 10.45 14.12
CA GLU A 56 -34.51 10.59 13.10
C GLU A 56 -33.09 10.43 13.66
N THR A 57 -32.78 11.04 14.82
CA THR A 57 -31.48 10.88 15.45
C THR A 57 -31.22 9.44 15.90
N LEU A 58 -32.21 8.81 16.53
CA LEU A 58 -32.12 7.39 16.93
C LEU A 58 -32.03 6.46 15.72
N PHE A 59 -32.77 6.75 14.65
CA PHE A 59 -32.71 5.99 13.41
C PHE A 59 -31.31 6.03 12.79
N ASN A 60 -30.70 7.22 12.71
CA ASN A 60 -29.35 7.38 12.18
C ASN A 60 -28.30 6.66 13.04
N LEU A 61 -28.43 6.71 14.37
CA LEU A 61 -27.54 5.98 15.28
C LEU A 61 -27.68 4.47 15.11
N VAL A 62 -28.91 3.95 15.00
CA VAL A 62 -29.20 2.53 14.79
C VAL A 62 -28.65 2.05 13.44
N HIS A 63 -28.76 2.89 12.42
CA HIS A 63 -28.18 2.63 11.11
C HIS A 63 -26.66 2.53 11.16
N GLN A 64 -26.00 3.52 11.79
CA GLN A 64 -24.55 3.53 11.97
C GLN A 64 -24.06 2.32 12.76
N ALA A 65 -24.75 1.95 13.85
CA ALA A 65 -24.41 0.78 14.64
C ALA A 65 -24.50 -0.52 13.82
N TYR A 66 -25.56 -0.67 13.01
CA TYR A 66 -25.70 -1.84 12.15
C TYR A 66 -24.64 -1.90 11.05
N GLU A 67 -24.30 -0.78 10.42
CA GLU A 67 -23.28 -0.71 9.38
C GLU A 67 -21.91 -1.20 9.90
N VAL A 68 -21.51 -0.72 11.08
CA VAL A 68 -20.25 -1.09 11.73
C VAL A 68 -20.24 -2.56 12.16
N LEU A 69 -21.32 -3.04 12.78
CA LEU A 69 -21.37 -4.41 13.31
C LEU A 69 -21.66 -5.49 12.25
N SER A 70 -22.26 -5.10 11.12
CA SER A 70 -22.57 -6.01 10.00
C SER A 70 -21.29 -6.46 9.28
N ASP A 71 -20.33 -5.54 9.09
CA ASP A 71 -19.06 -5.86 8.43
C ASP A 71 -18.07 -6.50 9.42
N PRO A 72 -17.54 -7.71 9.13
CA PRO A 72 -16.59 -8.38 10.03
C PRO A 72 -15.32 -7.59 10.33
N GLN A 73 -14.83 -6.77 9.37
CA GLN A 73 -13.62 -5.98 9.57
C GLN A 73 -13.91 -4.83 10.53
N SER A 74 -14.95 -4.05 10.23
CA SER A 74 -15.39 -2.92 11.05
C SER A 74 -15.80 -3.36 12.47
N ARG A 75 -16.45 -4.52 12.60
CA ARG A 75 -16.78 -5.14 13.90
C ARG A 75 -15.53 -5.48 14.71
N ALA A 76 -14.53 -6.09 14.09
CA ALA A 76 -13.28 -6.42 14.78
C ALA A 76 -12.53 -5.16 15.26
N ILE A 77 -12.54 -4.08 14.46
CA ILE A 77 -11.96 -2.80 14.84
C ILE A 77 -12.70 -2.21 16.03
N TYR A 78 -14.02 -2.22 15.97
CA TYR A 78 -14.89 -1.71 17.01
C TYR A 78 -14.76 -2.51 18.31
N ASP A 79 -14.65 -3.83 18.26
CA ASP A 79 -14.45 -4.69 19.43
C ASP A 79 -13.13 -4.42 20.15
N ILE A 80 -12.08 -4.04 19.40
CA ILE A 80 -10.74 -3.77 19.96
C ILE A 80 -10.61 -2.31 20.45
N TYR A 81 -11.12 -1.35 19.67
CA TYR A 81 -10.84 0.08 19.82
C TYR A 81 -12.05 0.97 20.12
N GLY A 82 -13.24 0.39 20.09
CA GLY A 82 -14.50 1.13 20.17
C GLY A 82 -14.66 2.12 19.01
N LYS A 83 -15.48 3.14 19.22
CA LYS A 83 -15.83 4.16 18.21
C LYS A 83 -14.61 4.92 17.68
N LYS A 84 -13.60 5.15 18.53
CA LYS A 84 -12.35 5.87 18.18
C LYS A 84 -11.53 5.18 17.10
N GLY A 85 -11.68 3.86 16.92
CA GLY A 85 -10.99 3.10 15.88
C GLY A 85 -11.54 3.38 14.47
N LEU A 86 -12.83 3.75 14.38
CA LEU A 86 -13.55 3.92 13.12
C LEU A 86 -13.30 5.30 12.47
N ASP A 87 -13.04 6.34 13.28
CA ASP A 87 -12.81 7.72 12.80
C ASP A 87 -11.41 7.95 12.18
N MET A 88 -10.58 6.91 12.09
CA MET A 88 -9.19 7.02 11.61
C MET A 88 -9.11 6.81 10.09
N GLU A 89 -9.03 7.91 9.32
CA GLU A 89 -8.75 7.88 7.88
C GLU A 89 -7.37 7.22 7.59
N GLY A 90 -7.36 6.13 6.80
CA GLY A 90 -6.13 5.44 6.35
C GLY A 90 -6.13 3.91 6.46
N TRP A 91 -7.18 3.30 7.00
CA TRP A 91 -7.28 1.85 7.24
C TRP A 91 -7.57 0.98 6.00
N GLU A 92 -8.04 1.57 4.89
CA GLU A 92 -8.61 0.81 3.76
C GLU A 92 -7.60 -0.01 2.93
N LEU A 93 -6.30 0.05 3.22
CA LEU A 93 -5.23 -0.52 2.38
C LEU A 93 -4.62 -1.84 2.88
N VAL A 94 -5.13 -2.45 3.96
CA VAL A 94 -4.56 -3.69 4.48
C VAL A 94 -5.42 -4.90 4.13
N GLU A 95 -4.84 -5.80 3.33
CA GLU A 95 -5.43 -7.06 2.89
C GLU A 95 -6.09 -7.85 4.03
N ARG A 96 -7.26 -8.40 3.69
CA ARG A 96 -8.05 -9.35 4.48
C ARG A 96 -7.16 -10.49 4.99
N LYS A 97 -6.72 -10.42 6.25
CA LYS A 97 -6.28 -11.49 7.18
C LYS A 97 -5.03 -11.08 7.98
N LYS A 98 -5.17 -10.18 8.95
CA LYS A 98 -4.17 -9.99 10.01
C LYS A 98 -4.75 -10.33 11.37
N ALA A 99 -3.93 -10.92 12.23
CA ALA A 99 -4.30 -11.27 13.60
C ALA A 99 -4.52 -10.01 14.45
N ALA A 100 -5.39 -10.09 15.47
CA ALA A 100 -5.77 -8.95 16.33
C ALA A 100 -4.57 -8.21 16.97
N VAL A 101 -3.46 -8.90 17.18
CA VAL A 101 -2.20 -8.34 17.71
C VAL A 101 -1.52 -7.41 16.70
N GLU A 102 -1.49 -7.77 15.41
CA GLU A 102 -0.86 -6.95 14.36
C GLU A 102 -1.66 -5.67 14.08
N ILE A 103 -2.99 -5.80 14.09
CA ILE A 103 -3.91 -4.66 14.02
C ILE A 103 -3.63 -3.70 15.18
N ARG A 104 -3.31 -4.26 16.36
CA ARG A 104 -3.04 -3.46 17.54
C ARG A 104 -1.77 -2.62 17.44
N GLU A 105 -0.70 -3.25 16.99
CA GLU A 105 0.57 -2.57 16.78
C GLU A 105 0.49 -1.50 15.69
N GLU A 106 -0.27 -1.75 14.63
CA GLU A 106 -0.46 -0.81 13.52
C GLU A 106 -1.23 0.44 13.96
N PHE A 107 -2.28 0.27 14.76
CA PHE A 107 -3.01 1.40 15.36
C PHE A 107 -2.12 2.26 16.26
N GLU A 108 -1.36 1.63 17.16
CA GLU A 108 -0.44 2.36 18.05
C GLU A 108 0.63 3.15 17.26
N ARG A 109 1.13 2.59 16.14
CA ARG A 109 2.05 3.30 15.24
C ARG A 109 1.40 4.53 14.60
N LEU A 110 0.20 4.39 14.04
CA LEU A 110 -0.52 5.50 13.41
C LEU A 110 -0.87 6.61 14.40
N GLN A 111 -1.23 6.26 15.64
CA GLN A 111 -1.46 7.26 16.69
C GLN A 111 -0.19 8.05 17.02
N ARG A 112 0.94 7.37 17.22
CA ARG A 112 2.23 8.05 17.48
C ARG A 112 2.62 8.98 16.34
N GLU A 113 2.49 8.55 15.08
CA GLU A 113 2.76 9.42 13.94
C GLU A 113 1.87 10.67 13.92
N ARG A 114 0.58 10.54 14.24
CA ARG A 114 -0.37 11.66 14.24
C ARG A 114 -0.08 12.63 15.39
N GLU A 115 0.24 12.12 16.57
CA GLU A 115 0.67 12.92 17.71
C GLU A 115 1.99 13.64 17.42
N GLU A 116 2.97 12.95 16.83
CA GLU A 116 4.23 13.57 16.40
C GLU A 116 3.99 14.67 15.36
N ARG A 117 3.11 14.47 14.36
CA ARG A 117 2.74 15.52 13.39
C ARG A 117 2.06 16.71 14.08
N ARG A 118 1.17 16.48 15.05
CA ARG A 118 0.53 17.55 15.86
C ARG A 118 1.54 18.30 16.72
N LEU A 119 2.47 17.59 17.35
CA LEU A 119 3.56 18.18 18.15
C LEU A 119 4.55 18.95 17.27
N GLN A 120 4.86 18.47 16.07
CA GLN A 120 5.67 19.21 15.09
C GLN A 120 4.98 20.49 14.60
N GLN A 121 3.65 20.50 14.49
CA GLN A 121 2.88 21.69 14.16
C GLN A 121 2.77 22.69 15.32
N ARG A 122 2.79 22.22 16.58
CA ARG A 122 2.94 23.09 17.76
C ARG A 122 4.39 23.53 17.89
N THR A 123 4.70 24.68 17.28
CA THR A 123 5.90 25.51 17.42
C THR A 123 6.82 25.12 18.59
N ASN A 124 7.72 24.17 18.39
CA ASN A 124 8.81 23.90 19.32
C ASN A 124 10.08 24.51 18.71
N PRO A 125 10.74 25.47 19.41
CA PRO A 125 12.05 25.94 18.98
C PRO A 125 13.02 24.75 18.99
N LYS A 126 13.61 24.45 17.85
CA LYS A 126 14.66 23.41 17.76
C LYS A 126 16.01 24.08 17.97
N LEU A 127 16.72 23.62 18.99
CA LEU A 127 18.11 24.00 19.22
C LEU A 127 19.01 23.08 18.38
N GLU A 128 19.85 23.67 17.56
CA GLU A 128 20.84 22.99 16.73
C GLU A 128 22.23 23.33 17.28
N PHE A 129 23.01 22.30 17.63
CA PHE A 129 24.41 22.43 18.03
C PHE A 129 25.27 21.77 16.95
N GLY A 130 26.11 22.55 16.28
CA GLY A 130 27.02 22.05 15.26
C GLY A 130 28.47 22.23 15.68
N ALA A 131 29.21 21.14 15.91
CA ALA A 131 30.65 21.18 16.07
C ALA A 131 31.30 21.02 14.68
N GLY A 132 31.71 22.14 14.06
CA GLY A 132 32.37 22.11 12.75
C GLY A 132 33.90 22.11 12.87
N ASP A 133 34.58 21.22 12.15
CA ASP A 133 36.03 20.94 12.21
C ASP A 133 36.97 22.13 11.91
N ILE A 134 36.50 23.20 11.25
CA ILE A 134 37.40 24.30 10.76
C ILE A 134 36.87 25.71 11.07
N GLN A 135 35.57 25.88 11.35
CA GLN A 135 34.97 27.19 11.56
C GLN A 135 34.41 27.41 12.98
N GLY A 136 34.66 26.46 13.88
CA GLY A 136 34.30 26.47 15.30
C GLY A 136 32.82 26.16 15.57
N PRO A 137 32.39 26.18 16.85
CA PRO A 137 31.06 25.75 17.24
C PRO A 137 29.96 26.70 16.74
N LEU A 138 28.86 26.11 16.27
CA LEU A 138 27.65 26.77 15.79
C LEU A 138 26.52 26.51 16.80
N PHE A 139 25.92 27.58 17.30
CA PHE A 139 24.69 27.55 18.07
C PHE A 139 23.55 28.09 17.21
N GLY A 140 22.59 27.23 16.87
CA GLY A 140 21.43 27.56 16.04
C GLY A 140 20.13 27.46 16.83
N LEU A 141 19.26 28.45 16.72
CA LEU A 141 17.88 28.41 17.17
C LEU A 141 16.98 28.46 15.93
N LYS A 142 16.26 27.38 15.67
CA LYS A 142 15.28 27.29 14.59
C LYS A 142 13.88 27.41 15.14
N ILE A 143 13.20 28.48 14.77
CA ILE A 143 11.81 28.77 15.13
C ILE A 143 10.96 28.50 13.90
N PHE A 144 9.93 27.67 14.03
CA PHE A 144 8.95 27.39 12.99
C PHE A 144 7.59 27.88 13.46
N ARG A 145 6.90 28.71 12.67
CA ARG A 145 5.55 29.19 12.99
C ARG A 145 4.69 29.20 11.74
N ASN A 146 3.50 28.61 11.83
CA ASN A 146 2.48 28.76 10.80
C ASN A 146 1.82 30.15 10.95
N LEU A 147 1.83 30.98 9.90
CA LEU A 147 1.11 32.26 9.89
C LEU A 147 -0.33 32.07 9.44
N THR A 148 -0.54 31.19 8.46
CA THR A 148 -1.85 30.92 7.84
C THR A 148 -1.89 29.44 7.43
N SER A 149 -3.06 28.89 7.12
CA SER A 149 -3.19 27.51 6.61
C SER A 149 -2.34 27.21 5.37
N GLN A 150 -1.97 28.25 4.61
CA GLN A 150 -1.17 28.16 3.38
C GLN A 150 0.25 28.71 3.53
N SER A 151 0.62 29.32 4.67
CA SER A 151 1.86 30.06 4.81
C SER A 151 2.56 29.73 6.13
N PHE A 152 3.84 29.38 6.06
CA PHE A 152 4.68 29.16 7.24
C PHE A 152 5.96 29.99 7.18
N ILE A 153 6.41 30.44 8.34
CA ILE A 153 7.68 31.13 8.50
C ILE A 153 8.62 30.23 9.31
N THR A 154 9.86 30.15 8.86
CA THR A 154 10.95 29.52 9.60
C THR A 154 12.05 30.54 9.80
N THR A 155 12.35 30.86 11.05
CA THR A 155 13.43 31.79 11.40
C THR A 155 14.54 31.00 12.06
N HIS A 156 15.71 31.00 11.44
CA HIS A 156 16.91 30.36 11.95
C HIS A 156 17.91 31.43 12.39
N CYS A 157 18.16 31.53 13.69
CA CYS A 157 19.17 32.40 14.28
C CYS A 157 20.40 31.55 14.62
N GLY A 158 21.54 31.83 14.00
CA GLY A 158 22.79 31.11 14.21
C GLY A 158 23.89 32.03 14.72
N LEU A 159 24.62 31.59 15.73
CA LEU A 159 25.85 32.20 16.20
C LEU A 159 27.01 31.23 15.91
N GLN A 160 27.91 31.65 15.03
CA GLN A 160 29.11 30.88 14.72
C GLN A 160 30.31 31.49 15.45
N PHE A 161 30.98 30.71 16.29
CA PHE A 161 32.16 31.14 17.03
C PHE A 161 33.41 30.70 16.28
N SER A 162 34.08 31.63 15.62
CA SER A 162 35.34 31.37 14.92
C SER A 162 36.50 32.06 15.64
N SER A 163 37.75 31.66 15.38
CA SER A 163 38.95 32.31 15.93
C SER A 163 39.07 33.80 15.55
N ARG A 164 38.38 34.23 14.49
CA ARG A 164 38.26 35.63 14.05
C ARG A 164 37.09 36.40 14.69
N GLY A 165 36.37 35.80 15.63
CA GLY A 165 35.24 36.42 16.34
C GLY A 165 33.89 35.72 16.12
N ILE A 166 32.85 36.30 16.71
CA ILE A 166 31.47 35.80 16.64
C ILE A 166 30.82 36.31 15.35
N ARG A 167 30.27 35.40 14.56
CA ARG A 167 29.52 35.73 13.34
C ARG A 167 28.03 35.46 13.55
N PRO A 168 27.21 36.48 13.82
CA PRO A 168 25.77 36.32 13.86
C PRO A 168 25.22 36.16 12.45
N GLY A 169 24.28 35.21 12.30
CA GLY A 169 23.52 35.00 11.08
C GLY A 169 22.05 34.80 11.40
N LEU A 170 21.18 35.55 10.74
CA LEU A 170 19.73 35.37 10.82
C LEU A 170 19.22 34.97 9.45
N THR A 171 18.54 33.84 9.35
CA THR A 171 17.94 33.36 8.11
C THR A 171 16.45 33.20 8.29
N THR A 172 15.66 34.02 7.60
CA THR A 172 14.21 33.96 7.64
C THR A 172 13.69 33.38 6.33
N VAL A 173 12.98 32.27 6.39
CA VAL A 173 12.35 31.61 5.24
C VAL A 173 10.84 31.75 5.40
N LEU A 174 10.21 32.51 4.53
CA LEU A 174 8.76 32.55 4.36
C LEU A 174 8.40 31.61 3.21
N ALA A 175 7.60 30.59 3.50
CA ALA A 175 7.07 29.69 2.49
C ALA A 175 5.55 29.86 2.39
N ARG A 176 5.04 29.83 1.16
CA ARG A 176 3.61 29.94 0.88
C ARG A 176 3.21 28.95 -0.21
N ASN A 177 2.17 28.17 0.07
CA ASN A 177 1.49 27.38 -0.93
C ASN A 177 0.69 28.33 -1.83
N LEU A 178 1.09 28.42 -3.10
CA LEU A 178 0.40 29.22 -4.11
C LEU A 178 -0.71 28.39 -4.78
N ASP A 179 -0.43 27.11 -5.01
CA ASP A 179 -1.38 26.10 -5.50
C ASP A 179 -1.16 24.76 -4.78
N LYS A 180 -2.01 23.76 -5.03
CA LYS A 180 -1.81 22.38 -4.55
C LYS A 180 -0.44 21.79 -4.92
N ASN A 181 0.11 22.21 -6.04
CA ASN A 181 1.34 21.69 -6.63
C ASN A 181 2.47 22.74 -6.67
N THR A 182 2.23 23.95 -6.19
CA THR A 182 3.18 25.08 -6.32
C THR A 182 3.43 25.70 -4.96
N MET A 183 4.69 25.72 -4.54
CA MET A 183 5.15 26.37 -3.32
C MET A 183 6.16 27.47 -3.66
N GLY A 184 5.89 28.67 -3.16
CA GLY A 184 6.83 29.78 -3.19
C GLY A 184 7.64 29.84 -1.90
N TYR A 185 8.93 30.13 -2.01
CA TYR A 185 9.81 30.40 -0.89
C TYR A 185 10.50 31.74 -1.06
N LEU A 186 10.55 32.48 0.03
CA LEU A 186 11.27 33.74 0.14
C LEU A 186 12.22 33.61 1.32
N GLN A 187 13.51 33.53 1.03
CA GLN A 187 14.55 33.36 2.03
C GLN A 187 15.40 34.63 2.10
N TRP A 188 15.44 35.25 3.28
CA TRP A 188 16.35 36.33 3.61
C TRP A 188 17.44 35.83 4.52
N ARG A 189 18.69 36.00 4.09
CA ARG A 189 19.89 35.74 4.90
C ARG A 189 20.49 37.08 5.28
N TRP A 190 20.58 37.31 6.58
CA TRP A 190 21.19 38.47 7.21
C TRP A 190 22.47 38.01 7.91
N GLY A 191 23.58 38.71 7.73
CA GLY A 191 24.85 38.38 8.37
C GLY A 191 26.05 38.72 7.49
N SER A 192 27.13 37.95 7.61
CA SER A 192 28.39 38.17 6.87
C SER A 192 28.24 38.08 5.35
N GLN A 193 27.22 37.35 4.85
CA GLN A 193 26.82 37.35 3.45
C GLN A 193 25.31 37.54 3.36
N SER A 194 24.90 38.80 3.22
CA SER A 194 23.49 39.14 3.05
C SER A 194 23.01 38.76 1.66
N ALA A 195 21.96 37.94 1.59
CA ALA A 195 21.38 37.48 0.34
C ALA A 195 19.87 37.26 0.47
N MET A 196 19.13 37.61 -0.57
CA MET A 196 17.72 37.34 -0.72
C MET A 196 17.54 36.29 -1.81
N ASN A 197 16.88 35.18 -1.51
CA ASN A 197 16.58 34.12 -2.46
C ASN A 197 15.06 33.97 -2.59
N THR A 198 14.55 34.28 -3.77
CA THR A 198 13.15 34.08 -4.14
C THR A 198 13.07 32.84 -5.00
N SER A 199 12.36 31.80 -4.56
CA SER A 199 12.22 30.57 -5.35
C SER A 199 10.77 30.11 -5.47
N LEU A 200 10.46 29.50 -6.60
CA LEU A 200 9.18 28.93 -6.95
C LEU A 200 9.41 27.47 -7.32
N VAL A 201 8.85 26.57 -6.53
CA VAL A 201 8.93 25.13 -6.76
C VAL A 201 7.56 24.62 -7.15
N ARG A 202 7.47 23.97 -8.30
CA ARG A 202 6.25 23.31 -8.77
C ARG A 202 6.52 21.83 -8.91
N ASP A 203 5.93 21.03 -8.01
CA ASP A 203 6.05 19.57 -8.04
C ASP A 203 4.74 18.97 -8.55
N THR A 204 4.84 18.20 -9.61
CA THR A 204 3.75 17.45 -10.23
C THR A 204 4.13 15.96 -10.22
N LYS A 205 3.16 15.09 -10.51
CA LYS A 205 3.43 13.63 -10.55
C LYS A 205 4.56 13.25 -11.51
N THR A 206 4.72 13.99 -12.61
CA THR A 206 5.66 13.70 -13.70
C THR A 206 6.83 14.68 -13.79
N SER A 207 6.75 15.85 -13.17
CA SER A 207 7.81 16.88 -13.30
C SER A 207 7.98 17.71 -12.03
N HIS A 208 9.21 18.14 -11.78
CA HIS A 208 9.61 19.01 -10.70
C HIS A 208 10.35 20.21 -11.29
N LEU A 209 9.69 21.36 -11.32
CA LEU A 209 10.24 22.63 -11.79
C LEU A 209 10.65 23.48 -10.59
N THR A 210 11.82 24.12 -10.68
CA THR A 210 12.33 25.05 -9.67
C THR A 210 12.90 26.26 -10.36
N ILE A 211 12.35 27.43 -10.05
CA ILE A 211 12.85 28.72 -10.50
C ILE A 211 13.33 29.44 -9.26
N ALA A 212 14.59 29.86 -9.19
CA ALA A 212 15.11 30.61 -8.06
C ALA A 212 15.92 31.81 -8.51
N MET A 213 15.82 32.91 -7.78
CA MET A 213 16.57 34.13 -8.00
C MET A 213 17.22 34.50 -6.67
N GLN A 214 18.54 34.39 -6.62
CA GLN A 214 19.35 34.85 -5.50
C GLN A 214 19.94 36.21 -5.84
N LEU A 215 19.62 37.21 -5.03
CA LEU A 215 20.19 38.55 -5.05
C LEU A 215 21.07 38.70 -3.82
N GLY A 216 22.39 38.81 -4.00
CA GLY A 216 23.32 38.94 -2.88
C GLY A 216 24.70 39.35 -3.35
N ILE A 217 25.42 40.07 -2.49
CA ILE A 217 26.79 40.51 -2.78
C ILE A 217 27.73 39.50 -2.09
N PRO A 218 28.63 38.80 -2.82
CA PRO A 218 29.02 39.00 -4.22
C PRO A 218 28.26 38.16 -5.27
N HIS A 219 27.47 37.15 -4.89
CA HIS A 219 26.87 36.20 -5.84
C HIS A 219 25.37 36.40 -6.04
N SER A 220 25.01 37.11 -7.11
CA SER A 220 23.66 37.16 -7.67
C SER A 220 23.52 36.20 -8.85
N PHE A 221 22.49 35.35 -8.83
CA PHE A 221 22.18 34.42 -9.92
C PHE A 221 20.70 34.08 -10.02
N VAL A 222 20.27 33.73 -11.23
CA VAL A 222 19.00 33.11 -11.55
C VAL A 222 19.25 31.64 -11.84
N LEU A 223 18.43 30.76 -11.28
CA LEU A 223 18.46 29.31 -11.43
C LEU A 223 17.12 28.85 -11.99
N MET A 224 17.16 28.09 -13.07
CA MET A 224 16.02 27.41 -13.68
C MET A 224 16.34 25.93 -13.73
N SER A 225 15.66 25.11 -12.94
CA SER A 225 15.87 23.66 -12.89
C SER A 225 14.58 22.94 -13.22
N TYR A 226 14.62 22.10 -14.25
CA TYR A 226 13.53 21.25 -14.66
C TYR A 226 13.95 19.78 -14.52
N GLN A 227 13.17 19.02 -13.76
CA GLN A 227 13.38 17.59 -13.59
C GLN A 227 12.13 16.84 -14.05
N TYR A 228 12.28 15.97 -15.02
CA TYR A 228 11.23 15.07 -15.48
C TYR A 228 11.38 13.71 -14.83
N LYS A 229 10.32 13.21 -14.18
CA LYS A 229 10.26 11.93 -13.48
C LYS A 229 9.46 10.96 -14.37
N PHE A 230 10.11 9.95 -14.93
CA PHE A 230 9.41 8.87 -15.64
C PHE A 230 8.73 7.95 -14.62
N GLN A 231 7.49 7.56 -14.91
CA GLN A 231 6.71 6.60 -14.13
C GLN A 231 6.96 5.15 -14.59
N ASP A 232 8.17 4.85 -15.05
CA ASP A 232 8.59 3.48 -15.37
C ASP A 232 9.05 2.74 -14.10
N ASP A 233 9.07 1.41 -14.15
CA ASP A 233 9.54 0.52 -13.07
C ASP A 233 10.94 0.93 -12.52
N ASP A 234 11.79 1.50 -13.37
CA ASP A 234 13.17 1.89 -13.04
C ASP A 234 13.32 3.33 -12.49
N GLN A 235 12.22 4.08 -12.32
CA GLN A 235 12.19 5.45 -11.77
C GLN A 235 13.27 6.38 -12.37
N THR A 236 13.44 6.37 -13.69
CA THR A 236 14.40 7.25 -14.38
C THR A 236 13.98 8.71 -14.24
N ARG A 237 14.93 9.60 -13.99
CA ARG A 237 14.67 11.04 -13.89
C ARG A 237 15.70 11.82 -14.71
N ILE A 238 15.22 12.66 -15.60
CA ILE A 238 16.06 13.55 -16.40
C ILE A 238 16.06 14.92 -15.71
N LYS A 239 17.23 15.53 -15.57
CA LYS A 239 17.42 16.84 -14.95
C LYS A 239 18.09 17.77 -15.94
N GLY A 240 17.57 18.98 -16.08
CA GLY A 240 18.19 20.10 -16.76
C GLY A 240 18.17 21.32 -15.85
N THR A 241 19.32 21.93 -15.63
CA THR A 241 19.48 23.08 -14.73
C THR A 241 20.30 24.15 -15.43
N ILE A 242 19.80 25.37 -15.45
CA ILE A 242 20.49 26.54 -16.00
C ILE A 242 20.65 27.53 -14.86
N LYS A 243 21.89 27.89 -14.56
CA LYS A 243 22.25 28.89 -13.56
C LYS A 243 22.97 30.03 -14.25
N THR A 244 22.34 31.19 -14.31
CA THR A 244 22.88 32.39 -14.95
C THR A 244 23.11 33.44 -13.87
N GLY A 245 24.36 33.82 -13.63
CA GLY A 245 24.70 34.83 -12.64
C GLY A 245 25.79 35.78 -13.11
N PHE A 246 26.11 36.74 -12.25
CA PHE A 246 27.15 37.74 -12.52
C PHE A 246 28.53 37.10 -12.74
N PHE A 247 28.78 35.95 -12.10
CA PHE A 247 30.01 35.18 -12.20
C PHE A 247 30.02 34.13 -13.33
N GLY A 248 29.04 34.21 -14.24
CA GLY A 248 28.96 33.37 -15.43
C GLY A 248 27.71 32.50 -15.48
N THR A 249 27.61 31.75 -16.57
CA THR A 249 26.53 30.82 -16.86
C THR A 249 27.00 29.39 -16.65
N LEU A 250 26.16 28.57 -16.02
CA LEU A 250 26.36 27.15 -15.81
C LEU A 250 25.10 26.41 -16.25
N VAL A 251 25.25 25.57 -17.27
CA VAL A 251 24.23 24.67 -17.78
C VAL A 251 24.60 23.27 -17.34
N GLU A 252 23.75 22.63 -16.55
CA GLU A 252 23.87 21.24 -16.16
C GLU A 252 22.74 20.44 -16.79
N TYR A 253 23.04 19.30 -17.38
CA TYR A 253 22.02 18.33 -17.77
C TYR A 253 22.49 16.92 -17.43
N GLY A 254 21.56 16.05 -17.08
CA GLY A 254 21.90 14.72 -16.65
C GLY A 254 20.70 13.82 -16.51
N ALA A 255 20.98 12.55 -16.28
CA ALA A 255 19.98 11.55 -15.98
C ALA A 255 20.38 10.80 -14.71
N GLU A 256 19.42 10.55 -13.84
CA GLU A 256 19.53 9.62 -12.72
C GLU A 256 18.59 8.44 -12.96
N ARG A 257 19.07 7.23 -12.68
CA ARG A 257 18.30 6.00 -12.82
C ARG A 257 18.50 5.14 -11.59
N LYS A 258 17.40 4.55 -11.12
CA LYS A 258 17.45 3.56 -10.05
C LYS A 258 17.90 2.23 -10.66
N ILE A 259 19.04 1.71 -10.21
CA ILE A 259 19.60 0.44 -10.70
C ILE A 259 19.16 -0.73 -9.80
N SER A 260 18.98 -0.46 -8.50
CA SER A 260 18.55 -1.46 -7.52
C SER A 260 17.62 -0.82 -6.49
N ARG A 261 16.99 -1.64 -5.63
CA ARG A 261 16.12 -1.17 -4.53
C ARG A 261 16.78 -0.08 -3.67
N HIS A 262 18.10 -0.18 -3.49
CA HIS A 262 18.89 0.72 -2.64
C HIS A 262 19.98 1.48 -3.41
N SER A 263 19.98 1.48 -4.75
CA SER A 263 21.06 2.10 -5.53
C SER A 263 20.55 2.94 -6.68
N ILE A 264 20.95 4.22 -6.69
CA ILE A 264 20.62 5.20 -7.73
C ILE A 264 21.94 5.68 -8.33
N LEU A 265 22.09 5.52 -9.64
CA LEU A 265 23.22 6.04 -10.39
C LEU A 265 22.77 7.25 -11.19
N GLY A 266 23.55 8.31 -11.19
CA GLY A 266 23.31 9.49 -12.01
C GLY A 266 24.59 9.95 -12.70
N ALA A 267 24.41 10.45 -13.92
CA ALA A 267 25.46 11.12 -14.68
C ALA A 267 24.96 12.51 -15.05
N THR A 268 25.69 13.54 -14.63
CA THR A 268 25.36 14.94 -14.90
C THR A 268 26.55 15.61 -15.55
N VAL A 269 26.34 16.19 -16.72
CA VAL A 269 27.31 17.03 -17.41
C VAL A 269 27.06 18.47 -17.00
N SER A 270 28.09 19.14 -16.49
CA SER A 270 28.10 20.56 -16.15
C SER A 270 28.99 21.33 -17.12
N ILE A 271 28.42 22.37 -17.73
CA ILE A 271 29.04 23.19 -18.78
C ILE A 271 28.90 24.64 -18.34
N GLY A 272 29.98 25.37 -18.13
CA GLY A 272 29.85 26.77 -17.76
C GLY A 272 31.15 27.53 -17.64
N VAL A 273 31.06 28.86 -17.65
CA VAL A 273 32.20 29.74 -17.36
C VAL A 273 32.08 30.15 -15.89
N PRO A 274 33.12 29.99 -15.05
CA PRO A 274 34.51 29.63 -15.35
C PRO A 274 34.85 28.14 -15.24
N GLN A 275 33.91 27.26 -14.88
CA GLN A 275 34.18 25.85 -14.51
C GLN A 275 34.41 24.88 -15.69
N GLY A 276 34.37 25.37 -16.93
CA GLY A 276 34.57 24.60 -18.15
C GLY A 276 33.53 23.49 -18.32
N VAL A 277 33.99 22.32 -18.76
CA VAL A 277 33.19 21.11 -18.95
C VAL A 277 33.61 20.05 -17.91
N SER A 278 32.65 19.57 -17.14
CA SER A 278 32.85 18.54 -16.15
C SER A 278 31.72 17.51 -16.17
N LEU A 279 32.08 16.25 -15.96
CA LEU A 279 31.16 15.13 -15.83
C LEU A 279 31.12 14.69 -14.37
N LYS A 280 29.95 14.74 -13.76
CA LYS A 280 29.71 14.32 -12.38
C LYS A 280 28.98 12.98 -12.40
N ILE A 281 29.65 11.91 -11.96
CA ILE A 281 29.02 10.60 -11.76
C ILE A 281 28.69 10.46 -10.27
N LYS A 282 27.42 10.23 -9.96
CA LYS A 282 26.90 10.11 -8.60
C LYS A 282 26.29 8.72 -8.40
N LEU A 283 26.76 7.98 -7.40
CA LEU A 283 26.19 6.70 -6.99
C LEU A 283 25.70 6.80 -5.54
N ASN A 284 24.39 6.83 -5.37
CA ASN A 284 23.77 6.78 -4.05
C ASN A 284 23.44 5.33 -3.72
N ARG A 285 24.11 4.76 -2.72
CA ARG A 285 23.82 3.42 -2.20
C ARG A 285 23.33 3.54 -0.76
N ALA A 286 22.04 3.29 -0.54
CA ALA A 286 21.37 3.51 0.74
C ALA A 286 21.62 4.93 1.29
N SER A 287 22.32 5.07 2.41
CA SER A 287 22.68 6.36 3.02
C SER A 287 24.04 6.93 2.56
N GLN A 288 24.79 6.18 1.76
CA GLN A 288 26.11 6.59 1.27
C GLN A 288 25.99 7.20 -0.13
N THR A 289 26.69 8.31 -0.37
CA THR A 289 26.75 8.99 -1.67
C THR A 289 28.20 8.99 -2.15
N TYR A 290 28.50 8.20 -3.18
CA TYR A 290 29.76 8.26 -3.90
C TYR A 290 29.65 9.30 -5.01
N PHE A 291 30.61 10.23 -5.07
CA PHE A 291 30.62 11.34 -6.00
C PHE A 291 31.98 11.40 -6.71
N PHE A 292 31.97 11.21 -8.02
CA PHE A 292 33.16 11.21 -8.87
C PHE A 292 33.08 12.38 -9.87
N PRO A 293 33.67 13.55 -9.54
CA PRO A 293 33.76 14.68 -10.44
C PRO A 293 34.94 14.50 -11.40
N ILE A 294 34.64 14.32 -12.68
CA ILE A 294 35.62 14.22 -13.76
C ILE A 294 35.66 15.58 -14.45
N HIS A 295 36.71 16.35 -14.20
CA HIS A 295 36.96 17.61 -14.90
C HIS A 295 37.61 17.31 -16.25
N LEU A 296 36.96 17.67 -17.36
CA LEU A 296 37.46 17.38 -18.70
C LEU A 296 38.34 18.53 -19.18
N THR A 297 37.80 19.75 -19.19
CA THR A 297 38.48 20.94 -19.72
C THR A 297 37.98 22.19 -19.02
N ASP A 298 38.86 23.17 -18.78
CA ASP A 298 38.46 24.48 -18.23
C ASP A 298 37.86 25.41 -19.30
N GLN A 299 38.06 25.07 -20.58
CA GLN A 299 37.49 25.77 -21.73
C GLN A 299 36.22 25.07 -22.25
N LEU A 300 35.33 25.86 -22.84
CA LEU A 300 34.12 25.38 -23.52
C LEU A 300 34.48 24.78 -24.89
N LEU A 301 34.89 23.51 -24.89
CA LEU A 301 35.18 22.76 -26.11
C LEU A 301 34.02 21.82 -26.48
N PRO A 302 33.46 21.90 -27.69
CA PRO A 302 32.40 21.01 -28.15
C PRO A 302 32.77 19.52 -28.08
N SER A 303 34.05 19.20 -28.33
CA SER A 303 34.57 17.83 -28.23
C SER A 303 34.49 17.29 -26.80
N ALA A 304 34.81 18.11 -25.79
CA ALA A 304 34.70 17.71 -24.38
C ALA A 304 33.23 17.44 -23.99
N ILE A 305 32.30 18.24 -24.50
CA ILE A 305 30.85 18.03 -24.29
C ILE A 305 30.40 16.70 -24.92
N PHE A 306 30.89 16.40 -26.13
CA PHE A 306 30.61 15.13 -26.80
C PHE A 306 31.11 13.92 -25.98
N TYR A 307 32.34 13.98 -25.47
CA TYR A 307 32.88 12.89 -24.64
C TYR A 307 32.16 12.78 -23.29
N ALA A 308 31.79 13.91 -22.67
CA ALA A 308 31.04 13.93 -21.42
C ALA A 308 29.65 13.27 -21.53
N THR A 309 29.03 13.33 -22.72
CA THR A 309 27.69 12.78 -22.96
C THR A 309 27.72 11.36 -23.49
N VAL A 310 28.48 11.13 -24.55
CA VAL A 310 28.50 9.86 -25.25
C VAL A 310 29.28 8.82 -24.46
N GLY A 311 30.38 9.21 -23.81
CA GLY A 311 31.22 8.30 -23.03
C GLY A 311 30.43 7.53 -21.97
N PRO A 312 29.73 8.19 -21.03
CA PRO A 312 28.94 7.51 -20.02
C PRO A 312 27.81 6.64 -20.59
N LEU A 313 27.18 7.05 -21.70
CA LEU A 313 26.12 6.27 -22.34
C LEU A 313 26.65 4.99 -22.97
N VAL A 314 27.78 5.05 -23.67
CA VAL A 314 28.44 3.89 -24.27
C VAL A 314 28.93 2.94 -23.18
N VAL A 315 29.58 3.46 -22.14
CA VAL A 315 30.03 2.66 -20.98
C VAL A 315 28.84 2.02 -20.27
N TYR A 316 27.74 2.76 -20.07
CA TYR A 316 26.53 2.22 -19.48
C TYR A 316 25.93 1.09 -20.33
N PHE A 317 25.81 1.28 -21.64
CA PHE A 317 25.28 0.26 -22.54
C PHE A 317 26.15 -1.00 -22.56
N ALA A 318 27.47 -0.83 -22.60
CA ALA A 318 28.44 -1.92 -22.53
C ALA A 318 28.34 -2.68 -21.19
N MET A 319 28.33 -1.96 -20.05
CA MET A 319 28.15 -2.59 -18.73
C MET A 319 26.78 -3.30 -18.62
N HIS A 320 25.74 -2.71 -19.18
CA HIS A 320 24.40 -3.28 -19.13
C HIS A 320 24.29 -4.59 -19.92
N GLN A 321 24.87 -4.63 -21.12
CA GLN A 321 24.95 -5.82 -21.97
C GLN A 321 25.86 -6.90 -21.37
N LEU A 322 27.07 -6.54 -20.95
CA LEU A 322 28.12 -7.51 -20.61
C LEU A 322 28.06 -8.00 -19.16
N ILE A 323 27.58 -7.19 -18.22
CA ILE A 323 27.65 -7.49 -16.79
C ILE A 323 26.26 -7.60 -16.16
N ILE A 324 25.41 -6.59 -16.37
CA ILE A 324 24.13 -6.48 -15.64
C ILE A 324 23.12 -7.53 -16.10
N LYS A 325 22.90 -7.66 -17.42
CA LYS A 325 21.97 -8.65 -17.99
C LYS A 325 22.31 -10.09 -17.59
N PRO A 326 23.55 -10.59 -17.79
CA PRO A 326 23.87 -11.97 -17.40
C PRO A 326 23.76 -12.19 -15.90
N TYR A 327 24.14 -11.20 -15.08
CA TYR A 327 24.00 -11.32 -13.63
C TYR A 327 22.53 -11.41 -13.17
N LEU A 328 21.64 -10.60 -13.75
CA LEU A 328 20.20 -10.64 -13.47
C LEU A 328 19.56 -11.96 -13.90
N GLN A 329 19.99 -12.52 -15.04
CA GLN A 329 19.53 -13.83 -15.50
C GLN A 329 19.92 -14.93 -14.51
N LEU A 330 21.19 -14.93 -14.06
CA LEU A 330 21.67 -15.87 -13.04
C LEU A 330 20.91 -15.75 -11.71
N GLN A 331 20.51 -14.54 -11.30
CA GLN A 331 19.69 -14.37 -10.10
C GLN A 331 18.27 -14.92 -10.28
N LYS A 332 17.63 -14.64 -11.41
CA LYS A 332 16.30 -15.16 -11.73
C LYS A 332 16.28 -16.68 -11.77
N GLU A 333 17.34 -17.30 -12.31
CA GLU A 333 17.50 -18.76 -12.31
C GLU A 333 17.57 -19.32 -10.88
N LYS A 334 18.39 -18.73 -10.01
CA LYS A 334 18.47 -19.16 -8.59
C LYS A 334 17.16 -18.99 -7.84
N GLU A 335 16.41 -17.92 -8.10
CA GLU A 335 15.08 -17.72 -7.50
C GLU A 335 14.07 -18.76 -8.02
N LEU A 336 14.10 -19.05 -9.31
CA LEU A 336 13.26 -20.08 -9.93
C LEU A 336 13.57 -21.47 -9.38
N GLU A 337 14.85 -21.79 -9.18
CA GLU A 337 15.29 -23.05 -8.55
C GLU A 337 14.72 -23.18 -7.13
N LYS A 338 14.88 -22.15 -6.28
CA LYS A 338 14.29 -22.15 -4.93
C LYS A 338 12.78 -22.29 -4.94
N GLN A 339 12.09 -21.64 -5.89
CA GLN A 339 10.65 -21.79 -6.03
C GLN A 339 10.25 -23.21 -6.44
N ARG A 340 11.02 -23.86 -7.31
CA ARG A 340 10.81 -25.25 -7.70
C ARG A 340 11.04 -26.20 -6.51
N GLU A 341 12.09 -25.98 -5.73
CA GLU A 341 12.37 -26.76 -4.51
C GLU A 341 11.24 -26.63 -3.48
N ASN A 342 10.81 -25.41 -3.16
CA ASN A 342 9.70 -25.17 -2.23
C ASN A 342 8.36 -25.75 -2.73
N SER A 343 8.12 -25.69 -4.04
CA SER A 343 6.94 -26.30 -4.65
C SER A 343 6.99 -27.82 -4.55
N SER A 344 8.17 -28.42 -4.79
CA SER A 344 8.37 -29.87 -4.70
C SER A 344 8.19 -30.40 -3.27
N SER A 345 8.69 -29.67 -2.27
CA SER A 345 8.53 -30.04 -0.86
C SER A 345 7.07 -29.90 -0.40
N ALA A 346 6.38 -28.83 -0.81
CA ALA A 346 4.94 -28.67 -0.53
C ALA A 346 4.08 -29.78 -1.15
N VAL A 347 4.41 -30.20 -2.38
CA VAL A 347 3.73 -31.33 -3.04
C VAL A 347 4.00 -32.65 -2.30
N ALA A 348 5.23 -32.86 -1.82
CA ALA A 348 5.57 -34.05 -1.04
C ALA A 348 4.80 -34.13 0.30
N VAL A 349 4.68 -33.01 1.02
CA VAL A 349 3.90 -32.93 2.28
C VAL A 349 2.43 -33.22 2.02
N LYS A 350 1.82 -32.56 1.02
CA LYS A 350 0.41 -32.81 0.66
C LYS A 350 0.16 -34.25 0.24
N LYS A 351 1.12 -34.87 -0.45
CA LYS A 351 1.05 -36.28 -0.81
C LYS A 351 1.04 -37.18 0.44
N GLN A 352 1.91 -36.91 1.41
CA GLN A 352 1.94 -37.64 2.68
C GLN A 352 0.64 -37.47 3.47
N GLU A 353 0.09 -36.26 3.52
CA GLU A 353 -1.21 -35.97 4.16
C GLU A 353 -2.35 -36.74 3.49
N ALA A 354 -2.39 -36.74 2.14
CA ALA A 354 -3.39 -37.49 1.38
C ALA A 354 -3.26 -39.00 1.63
N GLU A 355 -2.04 -39.55 1.63
CA GLU A 355 -1.79 -40.96 1.94
C GLU A 355 -2.21 -41.32 3.37
N ALA A 356 -1.93 -40.45 4.35
CA ALA A 356 -2.36 -40.65 5.72
C ALA A 356 -3.90 -40.61 5.86
N ALA A 357 -4.57 -39.67 5.21
CA ALA A 357 -6.03 -39.58 5.17
C ALA A 357 -6.64 -40.85 4.55
N VAL A 358 -6.09 -41.33 3.43
CA VAL A 358 -6.52 -42.58 2.80
C VAL A 358 -6.35 -43.76 3.76
N ARG A 359 -5.20 -43.88 4.45
CA ARG A 359 -4.98 -44.94 5.46
C ARG A 359 -5.97 -44.86 6.62
N LEU A 360 -6.27 -43.68 7.13
CA LEU A 360 -7.27 -43.51 8.20
C LEU A 360 -8.67 -43.91 7.72
N MET A 361 -9.00 -43.62 6.45
CA MET A 361 -10.28 -44.00 5.87
C MET A 361 -10.37 -45.48 5.50
N GLN A 362 -9.26 -46.22 5.40
CA GLN A 362 -9.28 -47.63 5.00
C GLN A 362 -10.12 -48.50 5.94
N GLU A 363 -10.01 -48.31 7.25
CA GLU A 363 -10.84 -49.08 8.20
C GLU A 363 -12.32 -48.73 8.09
N SER A 364 -12.63 -47.43 7.95
CA SER A 364 -14.00 -46.95 7.78
C SER A 364 -14.62 -47.52 6.49
N VAL A 365 -13.88 -47.48 5.38
CA VAL A 365 -14.29 -48.04 4.10
C VAL A 365 -14.46 -49.56 4.20
N ARG A 366 -13.54 -50.28 4.87
CA ARG A 366 -13.71 -51.72 5.12
C ARG A 366 -14.97 -52.04 5.92
N ARG A 367 -15.23 -51.31 7.01
CA ARG A 367 -16.45 -51.49 7.80
C ARG A 367 -17.70 -51.22 6.97
N ILE A 368 -17.69 -50.18 6.15
CA ILE A 368 -18.80 -49.87 5.24
C ILE A 368 -19.00 -51.00 4.24
N ILE A 369 -17.93 -51.54 3.64
CA ILE A 369 -17.98 -52.67 2.72
C ILE A 369 -18.58 -53.91 3.41
N GLU A 370 -18.10 -54.28 4.60
CA GLU A 370 -18.62 -55.44 5.34
C GLU A 370 -20.09 -55.28 5.73
N ILE A 371 -20.51 -54.09 6.17
CA ILE A 371 -21.91 -53.78 6.47
C ILE A 371 -22.75 -53.90 5.19
N GLU A 372 -22.25 -53.40 4.06
CA GLU A 372 -22.96 -53.45 2.80
C GLU A 372 -23.05 -54.88 2.25
N GLU A 373 -21.99 -55.68 2.36
CA GLU A 373 -21.97 -57.11 2.01
C GLU A 373 -22.91 -57.95 2.90
N SER A 374 -23.09 -57.56 4.17
CA SER A 374 -24.00 -58.25 5.10
C SER A 374 -25.48 -58.00 4.80
N LYS A 375 -25.81 -56.95 4.05
CA LYS A 375 -27.17 -56.71 3.58
C LYS A 375 -27.46 -57.66 2.43
N LEU A 376 -28.46 -58.54 2.60
CA LEU A 376 -29.03 -59.43 1.58
C LEU A 376 -29.83 -58.67 0.50
N GLY A 377 -29.23 -57.63 -0.09
CA GLY A 377 -29.79 -56.80 -1.16
C GLY A 377 -28.92 -56.87 -2.41
N PHE A 378 -29.52 -56.69 -3.58
CA PHE A 378 -28.81 -56.60 -4.85
C PHE A 378 -27.92 -55.34 -4.83
N TYR A 379 -26.62 -55.53 -4.68
CA TYR A 379 -25.64 -54.46 -4.62
C TYR A 379 -25.50 -53.78 -5.98
N ASP A 380 -25.53 -52.44 -5.98
CA ASP A 380 -25.26 -51.62 -7.14
C ASP A 380 -23.77 -51.17 -7.12
N PRO A 381 -22.88 -51.82 -7.90
CA PRO A 381 -21.46 -51.43 -7.95
C PRO A 381 -21.19 -50.14 -8.73
N CYS A 382 -22.17 -49.59 -9.45
CA CYS A 382 -22.00 -48.49 -10.41
C CYS A 382 -23.18 -47.52 -10.29
N VAL A 383 -23.27 -46.85 -9.15
CA VAL A 383 -24.33 -45.88 -8.83
C VAL A 383 -24.34 -44.76 -9.89
N GLY A 384 -25.40 -44.72 -10.70
CA GLY A 384 -25.64 -43.69 -11.72
C GLY A 384 -25.58 -44.13 -13.18
N GLU A 385 -25.23 -45.39 -13.47
CA GLU A 385 -25.32 -45.96 -14.82
C GLU A 385 -26.71 -46.60 -15.08
N GLU A 386 -27.19 -46.59 -16.32
CA GLU A 386 -28.47 -47.21 -16.69
C GLU A 386 -28.39 -48.74 -16.65
N LYS A 387 -29.38 -49.38 -16.02
CA LYS A 387 -29.38 -50.82 -15.78
C LYS A 387 -30.62 -51.51 -16.32
N SER A 388 -30.45 -52.79 -16.63
CA SER A 388 -31.53 -53.66 -17.08
C SER A 388 -31.50 -55.01 -16.36
N LEU A 389 -32.68 -55.47 -15.96
CA LEU A 389 -32.93 -56.73 -15.29
C LEU A 389 -33.30 -57.81 -16.31
N LYS A 390 -32.48 -58.86 -16.41
CA LYS A 390 -32.77 -60.05 -17.21
C LYS A 390 -33.56 -61.07 -16.38
N VAL A 391 -34.81 -61.33 -16.75
CA VAL A 391 -35.70 -62.25 -16.05
C VAL A 391 -35.96 -63.48 -16.91
N ILE A 392 -35.70 -64.66 -16.34
CA ILE A 392 -35.99 -65.96 -16.94
C ILE A 392 -37.04 -66.64 -16.08
N TYR A 393 -38.14 -67.07 -16.68
CA TYR A 393 -39.24 -67.72 -15.96
C TYR A 393 -39.83 -68.87 -16.77
N LEU A 394 -40.33 -69.88 -16.06
CA LEU A 394 -41.00 -71.03 -16.65
C LEU A 394 -42.51 -70.82 -16.59
N PHE A 395 -43.21 -70.94 -17.72
CA PHE A 395 -44.67 -70.88 -17.75
C PHE A 395 -45.22 -72.01 -18.62
N ARG A 396 -46.06 -72.87 -18.02
CA ARG A 396 -46.65 -74.06 -18.67
C ARG A 396 -45.62 -74.97 -19.35
N GLY A 397 -44.48 -75.17 -18.69
CA GLY A 397 -43.40 -76.06 -19.18
C GLY A 397 -42.50 -75.46 -20.26
N VAL A 398 -42.74 -74.21 -20.68
CA VAL A 398 -41.92 -73.52 -21.68
C VAL A 398 -41.15 -72.37 -21.04
N LEU A 399 -39.87 -72.28 -21.37
CA LEU A 399 -38.95 -71.28 -20.83
C LEU A 399 -39.16 -69.93 -21.53
N HIS A 400 -39.23 -68.87 -20.74
CA HIS A 400 -39.41 -67.49 -21.21
C HIS A 400 -38.28 -66.61 -20.66
N GLN A 401 -37.78 -65.67 -21.45
CA GLN A 401 -36.72 -64.73 -21.10
C GLN A 401 -37.08 -63.32 -21.57
N VAL A 402 -36.83 -62.32 -20.72
CA VAL A 402 -37.03 -60.90 -21.03
C VAL A 402 -35.96 -60.05 -20.35
N MET A 403 -35.56 -58.96 -20.99
CA MET A 403 -34.75 -57.90 -20.37
C MET A 403 -35.60 -56.65 -20.19
N THR A 404 -35.59 -56.07 -19.00
CA THR A 404 -36.46 -54.95 -18.61
C THR A 404 -35.61 -53.85 -18.03
N ALA A 405 -35.86 -52.59 -18.36
CA ALA A 405 -35.16 -51.45 -17.75
C ALA A 405 -35.65 -51.24 -16.30
N ASP A 406 -34.80 -50.65 -15.43
CA ASP A 406 -35.09 -50.47 -14.00
C ASP A 406 -36.38 -49.68 -13.70
N ASN A 407 -36.82 -48.80 -14.60
CA ASN A 407 -38.03 -47.99 -14.44
C ASN A 407 -39.29 -48.58 -15.08
N GLU A 408 -39.20 -49.75 -15.74
CA GLU A 408 -40.32 -50.32 -16.49
C GLU A 408 -40.97 -51.49 -15.74
N SER A 409 -42.30 -51.44 -15.59
CA SER A 409 -43.03 -52.49 -14.86
C SER A 409 -43.06 -53.81 -15.65
N LEU A 410 -42.50 -54.87 -15.08
CA LEU A 410 -42.52 -56.19 -15.71
C LEU A 410 -43.91 -56.85 -15.62
N ARG A 411 -44.51 -57.17 -16.78
CA ARG A 411 -45.75 -57.97 -16.87
C ARG A 411 -45.47 -59.33 -17.49
N ILE A 412 -45.67 -60.40 -16.71
CA ILE A 412 -45.52 -61.80 -17.10
C ILE A 412 -46.81 -62.58 -16.75
N PRO A 413 -47.23 -63.59 -17.54
CA PRO A 413 -46.55 -64.13 -18.73
C PRO A 413 -46.97 -63.42 -20.04
N LYS A 414 -46.02 -63.16 -20.94
CA LYS A 414 -46.27 -62.72 -22.33
C LYS A 414 -45.68 -63.71 -23.33
N GLN A 415 -46.35 -63.90 -24.47
CA GLN A 415 -45.87 -64.75 -25.57
C GLN A 415 -44.56 -64.22 -26.18
N SER A 416 -44.35 -62.90 -26.20
CA SER A 416 -43.13 -62.27 -26.72
C SER A 416 -41.87 -62.63 -25.95
N HIS A 417 -42.01 -63.18 -24.73
CA HIS A 417 -40.87 -63.59 -23.92
C HIS A 417 -40.52 -65.07 -24.14
N ARG A 418 -41.28 -65.81 -24.95
CA ARG A 418 -41.05 -67.24 -25.16
C ARG A 418 -39.71 -67.44 -25.85
N VAL A 419 -38.89 -68.32 -25.30
CA VAL A 419 -37.64 -68.76 -25.93
C VAL A 419 -37.96 -70.01 -26.72
N ASP A 420 -37.92 -69.93 -28.05
CA ASP A 420 -38.03 -71.11 -28.89
C ASP A 420 -36.72 -71.90 -28.79
N THR A 421 -36.80 -73.17 -28.39
CA THR A 421 -35.66 -74.06 -28.15
C THR A 421 -35.14 -74.75 -29.41
N ASP A 422 -35.66 -74.40 -30.59
CA ASP A 422 -35.25 -74.97 -31.86
C ASP A 422 -34.44 -73.93 -32.66
N GLY A 423 -33.12 -73.94 -32.45
CA GLY A 423 -32.14 -73.06 -33.10
C GLY A 423 -30.73 -73.32 -32.60
#